data_AF-A0A5E6P305-F1
#
_entry.id   AF-A0A5E6P305-F1
#
_cell.length_a   1.000
_cell.length_b   1.000
_cell.length_c   1.000
_cell.angle_alpha   90.00
_cell.angle_beta   90.00
_cell.angle_gamma   90.00
#
_symmetry.space_group_name_H-M   'P 1'
#
loop_
_entity.id
_entity.type
_entity.pdbx_description
1 polymer ?
#
loop_
_entity_poly.entity_id
_entity_poly.type
_entity_poly.pdbx_seq_one_letter_code
_entity_poly.pdbx_strand_id
1 'polypeptide(L)'
;MSSLYPLTKQMMELAAMADTDDEGLKQAIQDTMDGIAGEFGDKADNIVMLRRNIDGEVLAIDAEIERLNELKRLKKNAVTQIGDYLRRNMEAANLKSIKRPLFTITLAAAPEKVIVDNLEDVPIDLVRVAVTQDPDKKAIAAKLKSDREHNEAVRKRMDAGEDCEHELIPDAPWAHLERGESSIRIK
;
A
#
# COMPACT_ATOMS: atom_id res chain seq x y z
N MET A 1 17.96 15.16 24.96
CA MET A 1 16.69 14.61 24.45
C MET A 1 16.80 13.10 24.37
N SER A 2 16.08 12.42 25.26
CA SER A 2 15.93 10.98 25.39
C SER A 2 15.28 10.39 24.12
N SER A 3 15.63 9.15 23.74
CA SER A 3 14.92 8.42 22.67
C SER A 3 13.63 7.81 23.24
N LEU A 4 12.59 7.62 22.42
CA LEU A 4 11.33 7.02 22.87
C LEU A 4 11.56 5.61 23.42
N TYR A 5 12.51 4.87 22.88
CA TYR A 5 12.80 3.49 23.31
C TYR A 5 13.29 3.43 24.77
N PRO A 6 14.33 4.20 25.18
CA PRO A 6 14.69 4.37 26.60
C PRO A 6 13.55 4.84 27.50
N LEU A 7 12.78 5.85 27.08
CA LEU A 7 11.67 6.39 27.89
C LEU A 7 10.59 5.32 28.13
N THR A 8 10.24 4.57 27.09
CA THR A 8 9.28 3.45 27.19
C THR A 8 9.79 2.38 28.15
N LYS A 9 11.09 2.05 28.09
CA LYS A 9 11.71 1.06 28.97
C LYS A 9 11.68 1.52 30.44
N GLN A 10 11.99 2.79 30.71
CA GLN A 10 11.94 3.38 32.04
C GLN A 10 10.51 3.41 32.61
N MET A 11 9.51 3.74 31.78
CA MET A 11 8.09 3.65 32.19
C MET A 11 7.69 2.22 32.54
N MET A 12 8.12 1.21 31.76
CA MET A 12 7.83 -0.20 32.07
C MET A 12 8.50 -0.65 33.37
N GLU A 13 9.75 -0.24 33.62
CA GLU A 13 10.48 -0.56 34.85
C GLU A 13 9.83 0.08 36.08
N LEU A 14 9.42 1.35 36.00
CA LEU A 14 8.71 2.04 37.09
C LEU A 14 7.32 1.46 37.35
N ALA A 15 6.58 1.10 36.29
CA ALA A 15 5.29 0.44 36.42
C ALA A 15 5.40 -0.92 37.14
N ALA A 16 6.49 -1.66 36.92
CA ALA A 16 6.76 -2.91 37.63
C ALA A 16 7.14 -2.71 39.11
N MET A 17 7.67 -1.54 39.48
CA MET A 17 8.03 -1.18 40.85
C MET A 17 6.89 -0.52 41.63
N ALA A 18 5.77 -0.18 40.98
CA ALA A 18 4.65 0.52 41.61
C ALA A 18 3.84 -0.37 42.58
N ASP A 19 4.06 -1.69 42.58
CA ASP A 19 3.38 -2.66 43.43
C ASP A 19 4.11 -2.82 44.78
N THR A 20 4.18 -1.74 45.56
CA THR A 20 4.85 -1.68 46.88
C THR A 20 3.91 -1.15 47.95
N ASP A 21 3.95 -1.66 49.19
CA ASP A 21 3.07 -1.20 50.28
C ASP A 21 3.47 0.16 50.90
N ASP A 22 4.56 0.78 50.46
CA ASP A 22 5.04 2.08 50.93
C ASP A 22 4.40 3.23 50.12
N GLU A 23 3.46 3.95 50.76
CA GLU A 23 2.74 5.08 50.16
C GLU A 23 3.66 6.26 49.77
N GLY A 24 4.78 6.48 50.49
CA GLY A 24 5.74 7.52 50.14
C GLY A 24 6.55 7.18 48.89
N LEU A 25 6.88 5.89 48.74
CA LEU A 25 7.55 5.38 47.54
C LEU A 25 6.63 5.36 46.32
N LYS A 26 5.35 5.00 46.49
CA LYS A 26 4.34 5.07 45.41
C LYS A 26 4.21 6.48 44.84
N GLN A 27 4.11 7.50 45.70
CA GLN A 27 4.01 8.89 45.24
C GLN A 27 5.25 9.32 44.44
N ALA A 28 6.45 8.97 44.91
CA ALA A 28 7.70 9.28 44.21
C ALA A 28 7.80 8.57 42.84
N ILE A 29 7.34 7.31 42.75
CA ILE A 29 7.27 6.56 41.48
C ILE A 29 6.29 7.24 40.52
N GLN A 30 5.13 7.69 41.02
CA GLN A 30 4.10 8.32 40.22
C GLN A 30 4.55 9.69 39.67
N ASP A 31 5.16 10.53 40.51
CA ASP A 31 5.73 11.81 40.08
C ASP A 31 6.83 11.63 39.02
N THR A 32 7.63 10.56 39.16
CA THR A 32 8.67 10.22 38.17
C THR A 32 8.07 9.71 36.87
N MET A 33 7.01 8.89 36.92
CA MET A 33 6.27 8.45 35.73
C MET A 33 5.63 9.63 34.98
N ASP A 34 5.07 10.60 35.70
CA ASP A 34 4.48 11.80 35.10
C ASP A 34 5.55 12.66 34.41
N GLY A 35 6.74 12.77 35.00
CA GLY A 35 7.89 13.42 34.36
C GLY A 35 8.30 12.75 33.04
N ILE A 36 8.41 11.42 33.03
CA ILE A 36 8.76 10.65 31.82
C ILE A 36 7.64 10.71 30.78
N ALA A 37 6.38 10.71 31.20
CA ALA A 37 5.22 10.88 30.32
C ALA A 37 5.24 12.25 29.63
N GLY A 38 5.63 13.31 30.36
CA GLY A 38 5.86 14.64 29.81
C GLY A 38 6.95 14.65 28.74
N GLU A 39 8.13 14.09 29.03
CA GLU A 39 9.23 13.98 28.06
C GLU A 39 8.84 13.14 26.83
N PHE A 40 8.06 12.08 27.03
CA PHE A 40 7.53 11.25 25.94
C PHE A 40 6.55 12.04 25.07
N GLY A 41 5.66 12.83 25.68
CA GLY A 41 4.73 13.73 25.00
C GLY A 41 5.45 14.75 24.13
N ASP A 42 6.42 15.47 24.69
CA ASP A 42 7.23 16.44 23.95
C ASP A 42 7.96 15.78 22.76
N LYS A 43 8.45 14.56 22.94
CA LYS A 43 9.11 13.82 21.85
C LYS A 43 8.12 13.35 20.79
N ALA A 44 6.93 12.91 21.18
CA ALA A 44 5.85 12.54 20.27
C ALA A 44 5.40 13.74 19.43
N ASP A 45 5.23 14.91 20.04
CA ASP A 45 4.91 16.15 19.34
C ASP A 45 5.97 16.51 18.30
N ASN A 46 7.25 16.44 18.67
CA ASN A 46 8.36 16.69 17.75
C ASN A 46 8.36 15.71 16.56
N ILE A 47 8.03 14.43 16.79
CA ILE A 47 7.93 13.42 15.72
C ILE A 47 6.74 13.72 14.81
N VAL A 48 5.60 14.11 15.37
CA VAL A 48 4.42 14.51 14.58
C VAL A 48 4.71 15.75 13.74
N MET A 49 5.41 16.75 14.29
CA MET A 49 5.82 17.94 13.54
C MET A 49 6.79 17.61 12.42
N LEU A 50 7.78 16.75 12.67
CA LEU A 50 8.68 16.25 11.63
C LEU A 50 7.91 15.51 10.52
N ARG A 51 6.98 14.63 10.89
CA ARG A 51 6.12 13.91 9.95
C ARG A 51 5.31 14.87 9.10
N ARG A 52 4.71 15.91 9.69
CA ARG A 52 3.95 16.94 8.95
C ARG A 52 4.83 17.72 7.97
N ASN A 53 6.06 18.04 8.34
CA ASN A 53 7.00 18.71 7.43
C ASN A 53 7.32 17.80 6.23
N ILE A 54 7.63 16.53 6.47
CA ILE A 54 7.92 15.55 5.41
C ILE A 54 6.68 15.34 4.53
N ASP A 55 5.48 15.21 5.12
CA ASP A 55 4.23 15.10 4.35
C ASP A 55 4.03 16.35 3.44
N GLY A 56 4.39 17.54 3.91
CA GLY A 56 4.38 18.77 3.11
C GLY A 56 5.39 18.75 1.95
N GLU A 57 6.61 18.24 2.19
CA GLU A 57 7.62 18.05 1.14
C GLU A 57 7.14 17.05 0.08
N VAL A 58 6.49 15.96 0.49
CA VAL A 58 5.92 14.95 -0.42
C VAL A 58 4.88 15.59 -1.34
N LEU A 59 3.96 16.39 -0.80
CA LEU A 59 2.95 17.10 -1.59
C LEU A 59 3.59 18.07 -2.60
N ALA A 60 4.67 18.75 -2.22
CA ALA A 60 5.40 19.64 -3.13
C ALA A 60 6.08 18.86 -4.27
N ILE A 61 6.64 17.68 -3.97
CA ILE A 61 7.25 16.78 -4.96
C ILE A 61 6.18 16.27 -5.93
N ASP A 62 5.02 15.85 -5.44
CA ASP A 62 3.92 15.35 -6.27
C ASP A 62 3.44 16.42 -7.27
N ALA A 63 3.27 17.66 -6.82
CA ALA A 63 2.93 18.79 -7.69
C ALA A 63 3.99 19.02 -8.80
N GLU A 64 5.27 18.87 -8.48
CA GLU A 64 6.34 19.00 -9.46
C GLU A 64 6.38 17.82 -10.45
N ILE A 65 6.10 16.60 -9.99
CA ILE A 65 5.96 15.43 -10.85
C ILE A 65 4.82 15.62 -11.85
N GLU A 66 3.66 16.12 -11.41
CA GLU A 66 2.54 16.46 -12.30
C GLU A 66 2.96 17.46 -13.38
N ARG A 67 3.63 18.55 -12.97
CA ARG A 67 4.15 19.57 -13.89
C ARG A 67 5.14 19.00 -14.92
N LEU A 68 6.07 18.14 -14.48
CA LEU A 68 7.06 17.50 -15.34
C LEU A 68 6.43 16.48 -16.30
N ASN A 69 5.41 15.74 -15.84
CA ASN A 69 4.65 14.84 -16.69
C ASN A 69 3.88 15.60 -17.77
N GLU A 70 3.30 16.74 -17.44
CA GLU A 70 2.65 17.61 -18.41
C GLU A 70 3.65 18.16 -19.44
N LEU A 71 4.82 18.63 -18.99
CA LEU A 71 5.88 19.07 -19.89
C LEU A 71 6.35 17.94 -20.83
N LYS A 72 6.50 16.72 -20.30
CA LYS A 72 6.83 15.52 -21.08
C LYS A 72 5.74 15.22 -22.12
N ARG A 73 4.46 15.33 -21.75
CA ARG A 73 3.32 15.15 -22.66
C ARG A 73 3.38 16.15 -23.81
N LEU A 74 3.60 17.43 -23.53
CA LEU A 74 3.74 18.47 -24.56
C LEU A 74 4.88 18.19 -25.53
N LYS A 75 6.06 17.80 -25.02
CA LYS A 75 7.21 17.44 -25.88
C LYS A 75 6.94 16.20 -26.71
N LYS A 76 6.29 15.17 -26.15
CA LYS A 76 5.88 13.96 -26.89
C LYS A 76 4.90 14.30 -28.02
N ASN A 77 3.94 15.19 -27.75
CA ASN A 77 3.00 15.68 -28.75
C ASN A 77 3.72 16.45 -29.86
N ALA A 78 4.66 17.32 -29.53
CA ALA A 78 5.45 18.06 -30.51
C ALA A 78 6.25 17.12 -31.44
N VAL A 79 6.91 16.09 -30.89
CA VAL A 79 7.61 15.07 -31.70
C VAL A 79 6.65 14.37 -32.65
N THR A 80 5.46 14.00 -32.16
CA THR A 80 4.43 13.34 -32.96
C THR A 80 3.94 14.27 -34.09
N GLN A 81 3.66 15.54 -33.78
CA GLN A 81 3.24 16.55 -34.75
C GLN A 81 4.28 16.78 -35.85
N ILE A 82 5.57 16.83 -35.50
CA ILE A 82 6.66 16.98 -36.46
C ILE A 82 6.75 15.75 -37.37
N GLY A 83 6.64 14.54 -36.80
CA GLY A 83 6.60 13.30 -37.57
C GLY A 83 5.39 13.23 -38.51
N ASP A 84 4.21 13.59 -38.03
CA ASP A 84 2.97 13.65 -38.82
C ASP A 84 3.05 14.70 -39.93
N TYR A 85 3.64 15.86 -39.66
CA TYR A 85 3.88 16.89 -40.67
C TYR A 85 4.78 16.36 -41.79
N LEU A 86 5.90 15.70 -41.43
CA LEU A 86 6.78 15.07 -42.42
C LEU A 86 6.05 13.99 -43.22
N ARG A 87 5.27 13.13 -42.54
CA ARG A 87 4.47 12.08 -43.19
C ARG A 87 3.50 12.65 -44.23
N ARG A 88 2.68 13.64 -43.83
CA ARG A 88 1.68 14.28 -44.72
C ARG A 88 2.32 14.92 -45.95
N ASN A 89 3.48 15.56 -45.78
CA ASN A 89 4.20 16.16 -46.91
C ASN A 89 4.84 15.11 -47.83
N MET A 90 5.37 14.02 -47.27
CA MET A 90 5.88 12.90 -48.08
C MET A 90 4.77 12.21 -48.87
N GLU A 91 3.59 12.04 -48.27
CA GLU A 91 2.39 11.51 -48.94
C GLU A 91 1.93 12.43 -50.08
N ALA A 92 1.80 13.75 -49.82
CA ALA A 92 1.39 14.73 -50.83
C ALA A 92 2.39 14.84 -52.00
N ALA A 93 3.69 14.70 -51.72
CA ALA A 93 4.75 14.71 -52.72
C ALA A 93 4.95 13.34 -53.41
N ASN A 94 4.18 12.31 -53.03
CA ASN A 94 4.32 10.93 -53.50
C ASN A 94 5.75 10.34 -53.32
N LEU A 95 6.46 10.79 -52.27
CA LEU A 95 7.82 10.38 -51.95
C LEU A 95 7.80 9.20 -50.98
N LYS A 96 8.24 8.02 -51.45
CA LYS A 96 8.32 6.81 -50.62
C LYS A 96 9.56 6.76 -49.72
N SER A 97 10.66 7.38 -50.15
CA SER A 97 11.94 7.35 -49.45
C SER A 97 12.76 8.59 -49.75
N ILE A 98 13.42 9.14 -48.71
CA ILE A 98 14.40 10.22 -48.81
C ILE A 98 15.71 9.70 -48.23
N LYS A 99 16.70 9.45 -49.10
CA LYS A 99 18.05 9.09 -48.68
C LYS A 99 18.88 10.34 -48.40
N ARG A 100 19.45 10.43 -47.21
CA ARG A 100 20.45 11.44 -46.83
C ARG A 100 21.72 10.75 -46.34
N PRO A 101 22.88 11.44 -46.36
CA PRO A 101 24.15 10.84 -45.94
C PRO A 101 24.15 10.26 -44.52
N LEU A 102 23.36 10.82 -43.60
CA LEU A 102 23.33 10.41 -42.19
C LEU A 102 22.17 9.47 -41.83
N PHE A 103 21.09 9.47 -42.61
CA PHE A 103 19.89 8.66 -42.33
C PHE A 103 19.00 8.54 -43.57
N THR A 104 18.19 7.48 -43.61
CA THR A 104 17.16 7.30 -44.63
C THR A 104 15.79 7.43 -43.98
N ILE A 105 14.95 8.31 -44.54
CA ILE A 105 13.55 8.46 -44.12
C ILE A 105 12.70 7.65 -45.09
N THR A 106 11.96 6.67 -44.59
CA THR A 106 11.07 5.85 -45.41
C THR A 106 9.65 6.00 -44.90
N LEU A 107 8.71 6.21 -45.80
CA LEU A 107 7.28 6.18 -45.49
C LEU A 107 6.86 4.70 -45.40
N ALA A 108 6.86 4.16 -44.19
CA ALA A 108 6.37 2.81 -43.94
C ALA A 108 4.85 2.83 -43.76
N ALA A 109 4.17 1.85 -44.36
CA ALA A 109 2.76 1.61 -44.05
C ALA A 109 2.64 1.20 -42.57
N ALA A 110 1.61 1.71 -41.88
CA ALA A 110 1.31 1.25 -40.55
C ALA A 110 0.97 -0.26 -40.60
N PRO A 111 1.39 -1.05 -39.60
CA PRO A 111 0.98 -2.44 -39.53
C PRO A 111 -0.55 -2.52 -39.44
N GLU A 112 -1.14 -3.47 -40.16
CA GLU A 112 -2.57 -3.74 -40.10
C GLU A 112 -2.96 -4.07 -38.66
N LYS A 113 -3.90 -3.31 -38.12
CA LYS A 113 -4.47 -3.56 -36.80
C LYS A 113 -5.84 -4.19 -37.00
N VAL A 114 -6.03 -5.35 -36.40
CA VAL A 114 -7.35 -5.97 -36.32
C VAL A 114 -8.16 -5.20 -35.28
N ILE A 115 -9.23 -4.56 -35.73
CA ILE A 115 -10.27 -3.97 -34.88
C ILE A 115 -11.41 -4.97 -34.90
N VAL A 116 -11.80 -5.45 -33.71
CA VAL A 116 -12.95 -6.35 -33.55
C VAL A 116 -14.17 -5.47 -33.31
N ASP A 117 -15.03 -5.33 -34.31
CA ASP A 117 -16.22 -4.47 -34.22
C ASP A 117 -17.30 -5.08 -33.32
N ASN A 118 -17.46 -6.40 -33.33
CA ASN A 118 -18.36 -7.14 -32.45
C ASN A 118 -17.68 -8.40 -31.93
N LEU A 119 -17.62 -8.56 -30.61
CA LEU A 119 -16.95 -9.69 -29.96
C LEU A 119 -17.76 -11.00 -30.09
N GLU A 120 -19.08 -10.90 -30.20
CA GLU A 120 -19.99 -12.07 -30.27
C GLU A 120 -19.95 -12.76 -31.65
N ASP A 121 -19.61 -12.01 -32.70
CA ASP A 121 -19.48 -12.51 -34.06
C ASP A 121 -18.09 -13.10 -34.35
N VAL A 122 -17.16 -12.98 -33.40
CA VAL A 122 -15.81 -13.55 -33.55
C VAL A 122 -15.91 -15.08 -33.44
N PRO A 123 -15.39 -15.83 -34.43
CA PRO A 123 -15.30 -17.27 -34.33
C PRO A 123 -14.64 -17.69 -33.01
N ILE A 124 -15.23 -18.65 -32.30
CA ILE A 124 -14.77 -19.12 -30.97
C ILE A 124 -13.27 -19.49 -31.00
N ASP A 125 -12.78 -20.02 -32.13
CA ASP A 125 -11.38 -20.40 -32.33
C ASP A 125 -10.38 -19.21 -32.23
N LEU A 126 -10.86 -17.97 -32.38
CA LEU A 126 -10.08 -16.73 -32.28
C LEU A 126 -10.33 -15.96 -30.97
N VAL A 127 -11.22 -16.46 -30.11
CA VAL A 127 -11.54 -15.86 -28.82
C VAL A 127 -10.68 -16.47 -27.72
N ARG A 128 -9.83 -15.64 -27.10
CA ARG A 128 -9.12 -16.04 -25.88
C ARG A 128 -10.03 -15.82 -24.67
N VAL A 129 -10.53 -16.90 -24.09
CA VAL A 129 -11.27 -16.85 -22.81
C VAL A 129 -10.27 -16.70 -21.66
N ALA A 130 -10.26 -15.54 -21.01
CA ALA A 130 -9.52 -15.33 -19.76
C ALA A 130 -10.49 -15.51 -18.58
N VAL A 131 -10.37 -16.61 -17.84
CA VAL A 131 -11.09 -16.82 -16.57
C VAL A 131 -10.17 -16.37 -15.44
N THR A 132 -10.42 -15.19 -14.88
CA THR A 132 -9.71 -14.73 -13.68
C THR A 132 -10.43 -15.27 -12.44
N GLN A 133 -9.78 -16.16 -11.68
CA GLN A 133 -10.26 -16.62 -10.38
C GLN A 133 -9.50 -15.87 -9.29
N ASP A 134 -10.06 -14.77 -8.83
CA ASP A 134 -9.50 -14.00 -7.72
C ASP A 134 -10.07 -14.49 -6.38
N PRO A 135 -9.23 -14.85 -5.40
CA PRO A 135 -9.71 -15.23 -4.07
C PRO A 135 -10.33 -14.02 -3.37
N ASP A 136 -11.59 -14.16 -2.93
CA ASP A 136 -12.26 -13.12 -2.13
C ASP A 136 -11.66 -13.08 -0.73
N LYS A 137 -10.64 -12.23 -0.57
CA LYS A 137 -9.93 -12.03 0.69
C LYS A 137 -10.85 -11.57 1.83
N LYS A 138 -11.97 -10.89 1.55
CA LYS A 138 -12.90 -10.44 2.60
C LYS A 138 -13.73 -11.60 3.11
N ALA A 139 -14.27 -12.42 2.22
CA ALA A 139 -15.01 -13.62 2.58
C ALA A 139 -14.10 -14.62 3.32
N ILE A 140 -12.86 -14.79 2.84
CA ILE A 140 -11.84 -15.63 3.49
C ILE A 140 -11.52 -15.11 4.91
N ALA A 141 -11.25 -13.80 5.06
CA ALA A 141 -10.96 -13.22 6.38
C ALA A 141 -12.14 -13.35 7.36
N ALA A 142 -13.38 -13.17 6.88
CA ALA A 142 -14.58 -13.34 7.70
C ALA A 142 -14.75 -14.78 8.18
N LYS A 143 -14.53 -15.75 7.28
CA LYS A 143 -14.60 -17.18 7.59
C LYS A 143 -13.54 -17.57 8.62
N LEU A 144 -12.27 -17.21 8.39
CA LEU A 144 -11.18 -17.49 9.33
C LEU A 144 -11.37 -16.82 10.70
N LYS A 145 -11.95 -15.61 10.73
CA LYS A 145 -12.24 -14.93 12.00
C LYS A 145 -13.35 -15.65 12.77
N SER A 146 -14.40 -16.07 12.08
CA SER A 146 -15.49 -16.86 12.68
C SER A 146 -14.97 -18.19 13.21
N ASP A 147 -14.10 -18.87 12.47
CA ASP A 147 -13.53 -20.15 12.87
C ASP A 147 -12.58 -19.97 14.09
N ARG A 148 -11.83 -18.85 14.15
CA ARG A 148 -11.02 -18.50 15.32
C ARG A 148 -11.87 -18.21 16.56
N GLU A 149 -12.92 -17.40 16.41
CA GLU A 149 -13.83 -17.06 17.52
C GLU A 149 -14.57 -18.31 18.05
N HIS A 150 -14.99 -19.21 17.15
CA HIS A 150 -15.56 -20.50 17.51
C HIS A 150 -14.57 -21.37 18.29
N ASN A 151 -13.33 -21.51 17.81
CA ASN A 151 -12.29 -22.28 18.50
C ASN A 151 -11.91 -21.67 19.86
N GLU A 152 -11.87 -20.34 19.98
CA GLU A 152 -11.66 -19.64 21.26
C GLU A 152 -12.81 -19.93 22.25
N ALA A 153 -14.05 -20.00 21.78
CA ALA A 153 -15.21 -20.34 22.60
C ALA A 153 -15.20 -21.81 23.05
N VAL A 154 -14.88 -22.74 22.15
CA VAL A 154 -14.76 -24.18 22.49
C VAL A 154 -13.63 -24.39 23.50
N ARG A 155 -12.47 -23.74 23.34
CA ARG A 155 -11.36 -23.81 24.32
C ARG A 155 -11.77 -23.35 25.71
N LYS A 156 -12.57 -22.29 25.84
CA LYS A 156 -13.09 -21.84 27.14
C LYS A 156 -14.06 -22.85 27.78
N ARG A 157 -14.83 -23.59 26.98
CA ARG A 157 -15.71 -24.66 27.48
C ARG A 157 -14.91 -25.90 27.92
N MET A 158 -13.82 -26.21 27.21
CA MET A 158 -12.86 -27.24 27.62
C MET A 158 -12.17 -26.87 28.95
N ASP A 159 -11.74 -25.62 29.12
CA ASP A 159 -11.15 -25.13 30.38
C ASP A 159 -12.14 -25.19 31.56
N ALA A 160 -13.45 -25.17 31.28
CA ALA A 160 -14.53 -25.30 32.27
C ALA A 160 -14.90 -26.77 32.58
N GLY A 161 -14.24 -27.76 31.96
CA GLY A 161 -14.43 -29.18 32.23
C GLY A 161 -15.46 -29.90 31.36
N GLU A 162 -15.94 -29.30 30.26
CA GLU A 162 -16.81 -29.94 29.27
C GLU A 162 -16.00 -30.69 28.19
N ASP A 163 -16.36 -31.95 27.90
CA ASP A 163 -15.77 -32.73 26.80
C ASP A 163 -16.35 -32.28 25.45
N CYS A 164 -15.73 -31.25 24.86
CA CYS A 164 -16.16 -30.61 23.62
C CYS A 164 -15.03 -30.49 22.57
N GLU A 165 -13.97 -31.29 22.70
CA GLU A 165 -12.83 -31.31 21.75
C GLU A 165 -13.26 -31.55 20.30
N HIS A 166 -14.32 -32.33 20.09
CA HIS A 166 -14.89 -32.66 18.80
C HIS A 166 -15.48 -31.45 18.04
N GLU A 167 -15.74 -30.33 18.73
CA GLU A 167 -16.28 -29.10 18.14
C GLU A 167 -15.20 -28.15 17.59
N LEU A 168 -13.90 -28.45 17.77
CA LEU A 168 -12.79 -27.66 17.25
C LEU A 168 -12.71 -27.75 15.71
N ILE A 169 -12.70 -26.60 15.06
CA ILE A 169 -12.48 -26.50 13.62
C ILE A 169 -10.97 -26.53 13.37
N PRO A 170 -10.43 -27.46 12.55
CA PRO A 170 -9.01 -27.49 12.24
C PRO A 170 -8.59 -26.27 11.42
N ASP A 171 -7.38 -25.78 11.68
CA ASP A 171 -6.84 -24.62 10.97
C ASP A 171 -6.79 -24.89 9.45
N ALA A 172 -7.25 -23.92 8.66
CA ALA A 172 -7.27 -24.02 7.22
C ALA A 172 -5.83 -24.01 6.65
N PRO A 173 -5.38 -25.04 5.93
CA PRO A 173 -4.00 -25.09 5.40
C PRO A 173 -3.75 -24.10 4.26
N TRP A 174 -4.79 -23.44 3.75
CA TRP A 174 -4.77 -22.59 2.56
C TRP A 174 -4.87 -21.08 2.87
N ALA A 175 -5.12 -20.66 4.11
CA ALA A 175 -5.13 -19.24 4.50
C ALA A 175 -5.01 -19.06 6.02
N HIS A 176 -4.33 -17.99 6.45
CA HIS A 176 -4.16 -17.62 7.86
C HIS A 176 -4.37 -16.11 8.06
N LEU A 177 -4.74 -15.70 9.28
CA LEU A 177 -4.91 -14.30 9.66
C LEU A 177 -3.67 -13.81 10.41
N GLU A 178 -2.87 -12.95 9.80
CA GLU A 178 -1.80 -12.21 10.49
C GLU A 178 -2.28 -10.81 10.88
N ARG A 179 -1.95 -10.39 12.11
CA ARG A 179 -2.16 -9.02 12.54
C ARG A 179 -0.88 -8.22 12.26
N GLY A 180 -0.93 -7.31 11.30
CA GLY A 180 0.16 -6.38 11.04
C GLY A 180 0.42 -5.42 12.20
N GLU A 181 1.52 -4.68 12.13
CA GLU A 181 1.88 -3.68 13.13
C GLU A 181 0.78 -2.62 13.30
N SER A 182 0.56 -2.20 14.55
CA SER A 182 -0.41 -1.14 14.87
C SER A 182 0.00 0.17 14.18
N SER A 183 -0.88 0.74 13.36
CA SER A 183 -0.65 2.05 12.74
C SER A 183 -1.14 3.20 13.60
N ILE A 184 -0.36 4.28 13.65
CA ILE A 184 -0.73 5.51 14.37
C ILE A 184 -1.72 6.31 13.52
N ARG A 185 -2.88 6.68 14.10
CA ARG A 185 -3.85 7.59 13.47
C ARG A 185 -3.79 8.95 14.16
N ILE A 186 -3.40 9.98 13.41
CA ILE A 186 -3.44 11.38 13.85
C ILE A 186 -4.75 11.96 13.30
N LYS A 187 -5.64 12.44 14.18
CA LYS A 187 -6.87 13.15 13.79
C LYS A 187 -6.61 14.65 13.70
#